data_AF-A0A930EB74-F1
#
_entry.id   AF-A0A930EB74-F1
#
_cell.length_a   1.000
_cell.length_b   1.000
_cell.length_c   1.000
_cell.angle_alpha   90.00
_cell.angle_beta   90.00
_cell.angle_gamma   90.00
#
_symmetry.space_group_name_H-M   'P 1'
#
loop_
_entity.id
_entity.type
_entity.pdbx_description
1 polymer ?
#
loop_
_entity_poly.entity_id
_entity_poly.type
_entity_poly.pdbx_seq_one_letter_code
_entity_poly.pdbx_strand_id
1 'polypeptide(L)'
;MKIYNEGQHVNGPLLREKIKEKKLTMRKVALIIGCSYNAVSLWCNSASRSIQPIFLERLSELLEIPQEQFIINTPKGKEKFGEKLKKEREKRGFTQKHIADLFNKSIATVSI
;
A
#
# COMPACT_ATOMS: atom_id res chain seq x y z
N MET A 1 -5.25 9.84 -17.68
CA MET A 1 -4.80 9.07 -16.49
C MET A 1 -5.79 9.37 -15.36
N LYS A 2 -6.56 8.40 -14.86
CA LYS A 2 -7.42 8.68 -13.69
C LYS A 2 -6.52 8.76 -12.46
N ILE A 3 -6.32 9.97 -11.96
CA ILE A 3 -5.66 10.25 -10.68
C ILE A 3 -6.79 10.15 -9.65
N TYR A 4 -6.73 9.15 -8.77
CA TYR A 4 -7.72 8.96 -7.72
C TYR A 4 -7.61 10.08 -6.67
N ASN A 5 -8.69 10.30 -5.92
CA ASN A 5 -8.74 11.34 -4.89
C ASN A 5 -7.70 11.08 -3.80
N GLU A 6 -7.30 12.14 -3.10
CA GLU A 6 -6.35 12.03 -2.00
C GLU A 6 -6.84 11.04 -0.93
N GLY A 7 -5.98 10.07 -0.58
CA GLY A 7 -6.32 8.97 0.33
C GLY A 7 -6.81 7.69 -0.36
N GLN A 8 -7.08 7.70 -1.67
CA GLN A 8 -7.42 6.48 -2.42
C GLN A 8 -6.18 5.70 -2.84
N HIS A 9 -6.26 4.38 -2.76
CA HIS A 9 -5.24 3.48 -3.27
C HIS A 9 -5.84 2.14 -3.69
N VAL A 10 -5.03 1.35 -4.40
CA VAL A 10 -5.41 0.02 -4.85
C VAL A 10 -5.53 -0.93 -3.66
N ASN A 11 -6.61 -1.71 -3.62
CA ASN A 11 -6.85 -2.78 -2.67
C ASN A 11 -6.01 -4.02 -3.02
N GLY A 12 -4.70 -3.90 -2.76
CA GLY A 12 -3.72 -4.96 -3.02
C GLY A 12 -4.00 -6.28 -2.30
N PRO A 13 -4.41 -6.28 -1.01
CA PRO A 13 -4.79 -7.50 -0.31
C PRO A 13 -5.91 -8.28 -1.01
N LEU A 14 -7.02 -7.62 -1.36
CA LEU A 14 -8.12 -8.24 -2.10
C LEU A 14 -7.66 -8.78 -3.45
N LEU A 15 -6.90 -7.98 -4.20
CA LEU A 15 -6.40 -8.38 -5.51
C LEU A 15 -5.56 -9.65 -5.42
N ARG A 16 -4.67 -9.74 -4.42
CA ARG A 16 -3.82 -10.91 -4.20
C ARG A 16 -4.62 -12.15 -3.81
N GLU A 17 -5.61 -11.98 -2.94
CA GLU A 17 -6.51 -13.05 -2.53
C GLU A 17 -7.28 -13.62 -3.73
N LYS A 18 -7.92 -12.77 -4.53
CA LYS A 18 -8.72 -13.19 -5.70
C LYS A 18 -7.87 -13.84 -6.79
N ILE A 19 -6.65 -13.34 -7.02
CA ILE A 19 -5.69 -13.99 -7.93
C ILE A 19 -5.36 -15.41 -7.45
N LYS A 20 -5.16 -15.59 -6.14
CA LYS A 20 -4.87 -16.91 -5.53
C LYS A 20 -6.08 -17.84 -5.61
N GLU A 21 -7.29 -17.36 -5.35
CA GLU A 21 -8.54 -18.13 -5.49
C GLU A 21 -8.73 -18.66 -6.92
N LYS A 22 -8.47 -17.81 -7.92
CA LYS A 22 -8.48 -18.20 -9.35
C LYS A 22 -7.29 -19.08 -9.75
N LYS A 23 -6.40 -19.44 -8.82
CA LYS A 23 -5.17 -20.23 -9.03
C LYS A 23 -4.25 -19.63 -10.12
N LEU A 24 -4.23 -18.30 -10.21
CA LEU A 24 -3.40 -17.56 -11.15
C LEU A 24 -2.13 -17.04 -10.48
N THR A 25 -1.09 -16.81 -11.30
CA THR A 25 0.09 -16.05 -10.87
C THR A 25 -0.01 -14.62 -11.36
N MET A 26 0.64 -13.66 -10.69
CA MET A 26 0.69 -12.27 -11.15
C MET A 26 1.23 -12.15 -12.59
N ARG A 27 2.17 -13.01 -12.98
CA ARG A 27 2.71 -13.06 -14.35
C ARG A 27 1.65 -13.50 -15.35
N LYS A 28 0.84 -14.50 -15.01
CA LYS A 28 -0.26 -14.96 -15.86
C LYS A 28 -1.38 -13.92 -15.96
N VAL A 29 -1.70 -13.26 -14.85
CA VAL A 29 -2.65 -12.13 -14.83
C VAL A 29 -2.16 -11.02 -15.75
N ALA A 30 -0.90 -10.59 -15.63
CA ALA A 30 -0.31 -9.55 -16.47
C ALA A 30 -0.41 -9.89 -17.96
N LEU A 31 -0.14 -11.15 -18.32
CA LEU A 31 -0.25 -11.63 -19.70
C LEU A 31 -1.70 -11.62 -20.21
N ILE A 32 -2.67 -12.09 -19.41
CA ILE A 32 -4.09 -12.13 -19.78
C ILE A 32 -4.65 -10.72 -19.96
N ILE A 33 -4.38 -9.81 -19.03
CA ILE A 33 -4.93 -8.45 -19.07
C ILE A 33 -4.12 -7.50 -19.94
N GLY A 34 -3.00 -7.95 -20.52
CA GLY A 34 -2.15 -7.19 -21.43
C GLY A 34 -1.43 -6.01 -20.77
N CYS A 35 -0.80 -6.23 -19.60
CA CYS A 35 0.03 -5.23 -18.93
C CYS A 35 1.36 -5.80 -18.44
N SER A 36 2.22 -4.96 -17.85
CA SER A 36 3.49 -5.41 -17.30
C SER A 36 3.31 -6.16 -15.98
N TYR A 37 4.16 -7.15 -15.72
CA TYR A 37 4.22 -7.81 -14.41
C TYR A 37 4.42 -6.80 -13.26
N ASN A 38 5.23 -5.77 -13.49
CA ASN A 38 5.50 -4.75 -12.49
C ASN A 38 4.23 -3.98 -12.10
N ALA A 39 3.36 -3.66 -13.06
CA ALA A 39 2.07 -3.03 -12.77
C ALA A 39 1.22 -3.90 -11.82
N VAL A 40 1.04 -5.19 -12.13
CA VAL A 40 0.30 -6.12 -11.28
C VAL A 40 0.94 -6.26 -9.89
N SER A 41 2.26 -6.32 -9.81
CA SER A 41 3.01 -6.36 -8.55
C SER A 41 2.74 -5.12 -7.69
N LEU A 42 2.84 -3.92 -8.27
CA LEU A 42 2.57 -2.66 -7.57
C LEU A 42 1.12 -2.59 -7.06
N TRP A 43 0.16 -3.07 -7.84
CA TRP A 43 -1.25 -3.16 -7.44
C TRP A 43 -1.43 -4.13 -6.26
N CYS A 44 -0.89 -5.34 -6.35
CA CYS A 44 -0.99 -6.36 -5.30
C CYS A 44 -0.27 -5.97 -3.99
N ASN A 45 0.69 -5.05 -4.05
CA ASN A 45 1.41 -4.54 -2.89
C ASN A 45 0.82 -3.21 -2.37
N SER A 46 -0.29 -2.73 -2.92
CA SER A 46 -0.87 -1.41 -2.59
C SER A 46 0.12 -0.25 -2.75
N ALA A 47 1.14 -0.44 -3.60
CA ALA A 47 2.18 0.56 -3.86
C ALA A 47 1.77 1.56 -4.96
N SER A 48 0.72 1.24 -5.73
CA SER A 48 0.11 2.17 -6.68
C SER A 48 -1.09 2.88 -6.06
N ARG A 49 -1.21 4.18 -6.38
CA ARG A 49 -2.41 4.97 -6.10
C ARG A 49 -3.47 4.84 -7.18
N SER A 50 -3.14 4.23 -8.33
CA SER A 50 -4.05 4.17 -9.47
C SER A 50 -3.93 2.89 -10.32
N ILE A 51 -5.05 2.54 -10.95
CA ILE A 51 -5.16 1.58 -12.05
C ILE A 51 -5.86 2.32 -13.20
N GLN A 52 -5.43 2.11 -14.44
CA GLN A 52 -6.15 2.69 -15.58
C GLN A 52 -7.49 1.96 -15.80
N PRO A 53 -8.57 2.64 -16.21
CA PRO A 53 -9.90 2.04 -16.39
C PRO A 53 -9.91 0.74 -17.20
N ILE A 54 -9.17 0.71 -18.31
CA ILE A 54 -9.06 -0.47 -19.16
C ILE A 54 -8.53 -1.71 -18.42
N PHE A 55 -7.61 -1.54 -17.47
CA PHE A 55 -7.09 -2.65 -16.67
C PHE A 55 -8.04 -3.01 -15.52
N LEU A 56 -8.81 -2.05 -15.01
CA LEU A 56 -9.87 -2.30 -14.03
C LEU A 56 -10.99 -3.15 -14.64
N GLU A 57 -11.45 -2.82 -15.85
CA GLU A 57 -12.43 -3.60 -16.61
C GLU A 57 -11.95 -5.05 -16.80
N ARG A 58 -10.73 -5.22 -17.32
CA ARG A 58 -10.14 -6.55 -17.54
C ARG A 58 -9.92 -7.34 -16.24
N LEU A 59 -9.52 -6.68 -15.15
CA LEU A 59 -9.38 -7.32 -13.84
C LEU A 59 -10.73 -7.73 -13.26
N SER A 60 -11.76 -6.88 -13.42
CA SER A 60 -13.13 -7.17 -12.99
C SER A 60 -13.69 -8.39 -13.72
N GLU A 61 -13.46 -8.49 -15.02
CA GLU A 61 -13.85 -9.66 -15.82
C GLU A 61 -13.07 -10.91 -15.40
N LEU A 62 -11.74 -10.81 -15.27
CA LEU A 62 -10.89 -11.97 -14.95
C LEU A 62 -11.13 -12.53 -13.53
N LEU A 63 -11.35 -11.64 -12.57
CA LEU A 63 -11.49 -11.99 -11.16
C LEU A 63 -12.95 -12.10 -10.70
N GLU A 64 -13.91 -11.76 -11.57
CA GLU A 64 -15.35 -11.77 -11.30
C GLU A 64 -15.72 -10.96 -10.05
N ILE A 65 -15.13 -9.79 -9.89
CA ILE A 65 -15.43 -8.87 -8.79
C ILE A 65 -15.66 -7.44 -9.30
N PRO A 66 -16.59 -6.68 -8.70
CA PRO A 66 -16.91 -5.31 -9.13
C PRO A 66 -15.70 -4.36 -9.07
N GLN A 67 -15.65 -3.41 -10.01
CA GLN A 67 -14.54 -2.47 -10.14
C GLN A 67 -14.31 -1.63 -8.88
N GLU A 68 -15.39 -1.32 -8.15
CA GLU A 68 -15.40 -0.50 -6.95
C GLU A 68 -14.61 -1.16 -5.80
N GLN A 69 -14.48 -2.48 -5.78
CA GLN A 69 -13.79 -3.21 -4.72
C GLN A 69 -12.26 -3.11 -4.83
N PHE A 70 -11.74 -2.81 -6.02
CA PHE A 70 -10.29 -2.68 -6.25
C PHE A 70 -9.71 -1.38 -5.71
N ILE A 71 -10.54 -0.41 -5.31
CA ILE A 71 -10.10 0.90 -4.83
C ILE A 71 -10.64 1.09 -3.42
N ILE A 72 -9.74 1.35 -2.48
CA ILE A 72 -10.09 1.60 -1.09
C ILE A 72 -9.66 3.00 -0.66
N ASN A 73 -10.46 3.59 0.21
CA ASN A 73 -10.11 4.83 0.88
C ASN A 73 -9.27 4.50 2.11
N THR A 74 -8.09 5.08 2.22
CA THR A 74 -7.38 5.14 3.49
C THR A 74 -8.16 6.10 4.39
N PRO A 75 -8.59 5.69 5.59
CA PRO A 75 -9.28 6.60 6.49
C PRO A 75 -8.38 7.81 6.78
N LYS A 76 -8.88 9.02 6.50
CA LYS A 76 -8.26 10.26 6.95
C LYS A 76 -8.12 10.18 8.48
N GLY A 77 -6.91 10.40 8.99
CA GLY A 77 -6.65 10.38 10.44
C GLY A 77 -6.08 9.08 11.00
N LYS A 78 -5.64 8.12 10.18
CA LYS A 78 -4.79 7.03 10.68
C LYS A 78 -3.49 7.65 11.20
N GLU A 79 -3.31 7.60 12.52
CA GLU A 79 -2.13 8.12 13.22
C GLU A 79 -0.85 7.71 12.49
N LYS A 80 -0.02 8.70 12.13
CA LYS A 80 1.19 8.46 11.35
C LYS A 80 2.12 7.58 12.17
N PHE A 81 2.91 6.74 11.50
CA PHE A 81 3.88 5.88 12.18
C PHE A 81 4.82 6.68 13.10
N GLY A 82 5.25 7.88 12.68
CA GLY A 82 6.07 8.78 13.51
C GLY A 82 5.38 9.21 14.81
N GLU A 83 4.07 9.50 14.77
CA GLU A 83 3.30 9.85 15.97
C GLU A 83 3.16 8.65 16.92
N LYS A 84 2.91 7.45 16.37
CA LYS A 84 2.92 6.20 17.16
C LYS A 84 4.26 5.94 17.83
N LEU A 85 5.33 6.07 17.06
CA LEU A 85 6.69 5.86 17.53
C LEU A 85 7.04 6.87 18.64
N LYS A 86 6.64 8.14 18.47
CA LYS A 86 6.78 9.19 19.48
C LYS A 86 6.07 8.83 20.78
N LYS A 87 4.80 8.42 20.72
CA LYS A 87 4.02 8.01 21.90
C LYS A 87 4.63 6.81 22.62
N GLU A 88 5.04 5.78 21.89
CA GLU A 88 5.69 4.60 22.50
C GLU A 88 7.05 4.94 23.12
N ARG A 89 7.82 5.82 22.49
CA ARG A 89 9.08 6.33 23.05
C ARG A 89 8.85 7.04 24.39
N GLU A 90 7.88 7.94 24.44
CA GLU A 90 7.53 8.71 25.64
C GLU A 90 6.96 7.82 26.74
N LYS A 91 6.09 6.86 26.40
CA LYS A 91 5.56 5.85 27.33
C LYS A 91 6.66 5.03 28.01
N ARG A 92 7.76 4.78 27.31
CA ARG A 92 8.94 4.06 27.85
C ARG A 92 9.94 4.98 28.56
N GLY A 93 9.64 6.28 28.71
CA GLY A 93 10.50 7.24 29.42
C GLY A 93 11.74 7.70 28.64
N PHE A 94 11.81 7.43 27.34
CA PHE A 94 12.97 7.83 26.53
C PHE A 94 12.77 9.21 25.91
N THR A 95 13.80 10.05 25.97
CA THR A 95 13.89 11.28 25.16
C THR A 95 14.65 11.00 23.87
N GLN A 96 14.47 11.83 22.83
CA GLN A 96 15.27 11.72 21.60
C GLN A 96 16.77 11.86 21.89
N LYS A 97 17.15 12.73 22.85
CA LYS A 97 18.53 12.86 23.32
C LYS A 97 19.06 11.56 23.93
N HIS A 98 18.29 10.94 24.82
CA HIS A 98 18.68 9.68 25.46
C HIS A 98 18.91 8.56 24.44
N ILE A 99 18.05 8.45 23.42
CA ILE A 99 18.26 7.49 22.33
C ILE A 99 19.50 7.84 21.50
N ALA A 100 19.69 9.12 21.16
CA ALA A 100 20.85 9.57 20.41
C ALA A 100 22.17 9.22 21.14
N ASP A 101 22.22 9.44 22.45
CA ASP A 101 23.36 9.09 23.31
C ASP A 101 23.59 7.56 23.36
N LEU A 102 22.52 6.77 23.50
CA LEU A 102 22.59 5.30 23.61
C LEU A 102 23.14 4.63 22.34
N PHE A 103 22.89 5.21 21.16
CA PHE A 103 23.37 4.72 19.88
C PHE A 103 24.58 5.49 19.33
N ASN A 104 25.13 6.44 20.09
CA ASN A 104 26.21 7.34 19.67
C ASN A 104 25.94 7.99 18.30
N LYS A 105 24.72 8.54 18.14
CA LYS A 105 24.27 9.25 16.94
C LYS A 105 23.94 10.70 17.28
N SER A 106 23.93 11.56 16.26
CA SER A 106 23.46 12.93 16.42
C SER A 106 21.94 12.95 16.68
N ILE A 107 21.48 13.93 17.46
CA ILE A 107 20.04 14.08 17.75
C ILE A 107 19.19 14.24 16.48
N ALA A 108 19.76 14.86 15.42
CA ALA A 108 19.13 15.01 14.12
C ALA A 108 18.87 13.67 13.40
N THR A 109 19.65 12.63 13.71
CA THR A 109 19.44 11.28 13.16
C THR A 109 18.19 10.62 13.77
N VAL A 110 17.82 11.04 14.98
CA VAL A 110 16.72 10.47 15.78
C VAL A 110 15.49 11.39 15.79
N SER A 111 15.60 12.60 15.22
CA SER A 111 14.50 13.56 15.14
C SER A 111 13.51 13.15 14.04
N ILE A 112 12.57 12.30 14.42
CA ILE A 112 11.35 11.93 13.69
C ILE A 112 10.14 12.39 14.50
#